data_AF-B9TBK5-F1
#
_entry.id   AF-B9TBK5-F1
#
_cell.length_a   1.000
_cell.length_b   1.000
_cell.length_c   1.000
_cell.angle_alpha   90.00
_cell.angle_beta   90.00
_cell.angle_gamma   90.00
#
_symmetry.space_group_name_H-M   'P 1'
#
loop_
_entity.id
_entity.type
_entity.pdbx_description
1 polymer ?
#
loop_
_entity_poly.entity_id
_entity_poly.type
_entity_poly.pdbx_seq_one_letter_code
_entity_poly.pdbx_strand_id
1 'polypeptide(L)'
;MGSKVKTIGEMAFLSNRLEHLDLSEQKQLTEIPVQAFSDNALKEVLLPASLKTIREEAFKKNHLKQLEVASALSHIAFNALDDNDGDEQFDNKVVVKTHHNSYALADGEHFIVDPDKLSSTIVDLEKILKLIEGLDYSTLRQTTQTQFRDMTTAGKALLSKSNLRQGEKQKFLQEAQFFLGRVDLDKAIAKAEKALVTKKATKNGQLLERSINKAVLAYNNSAIKKANVKRLEKELDLLTGLVEGKGSLAQATMVQGVYLLKTPLPLPEYYIGLNVYFDKSGKLIYALDMSDTIGEGQKDAYGNPILNVDEDNEGYHALAVATLADYEGLDIKTILNSKLSQLTSIRQVPTAAYHRAGIFQAIQNAAAEAEQLLPKAGTHSEKSSSSESANSKDRGLQSNPKTNRGRHSAILPRTGSKGSFVYGILGYTSVALLSLITAIKKKKY
;
A
#
# COMPACT_ATOMS: atom_id res chain seq x y z
N MET A 1 -17.63 -28.35 -11.01
CA MET A 1 -16.74 -27.66 -11.99
C MET A 1 -15.94 -28.68 -12.79
N GLY A 2 -15.37 -28.31 -13.94
CA GLY A 2 -14.50 -29.23 -14.71
C GLY A 2 -13.19 -29.55 -13.97
N SER A 3 -12.66 -30.76 -14.11
CA SER A 3 -11.45 -31.22 -13.41
C SER A 3 -10.15 -30.54 -13.85
N LYS A 4 -10.16 -29.81 -14.97
CA LYS A 4 -9.01 -29.06 -15.51
C LYS A 4 -8.93 -27.61 -15.02
N VAL A 5 -9.85 -27.17 -14.16
CA VAL A 5 -9.80 -25.83 -13.56
C VAL A 5 -8.56 -25.73 -12.68
N LYS A 6 -7.69 -24.75 -12.98
CA LYS A 6 -6.45 -24.47 -12.24
C LYS A 6 -6.57 -23.29 -11.29
N THR A 7 -7.44 -22.34 -11.63
CA THR A 7 -7.57 -21.06 -10.94
C THR A 7 -9.03 -20.68 -10.87
N ILE A 8 -9.42 -20.07 -9.76
CA ILE A 8 -10.70 -19.38 -9.59
C ILE A 8 -10.38 -17.88 -9.55
N GLY A 9 -11.28 -17.03 -10.02
CA GLY A 9 -11.12 -15.57 -9.91
C GLY A 9 -11.51 -15.07 -8.52
N GLU A 10 -10.97 -13.92 -8.11
CA GLU A 10 -11.52 -13.19 -6.96
C GLU A 10 -13.01 -12.91 -7.17
N MET A 11 -13.80 -13.08 -6.11
CA MET A 11 -15.26 -12.89 -6.14
C MET A 11 -16.05 -13.75 -7.17
N ALA A 12 -15.44 -14.80 -7.77
CA ALA A 12 -16.04 -15.52 -8.91
C ALA A 12 -17.44 -16.11 -8.64
N PHE A 13 -17.72 -16.51 -7.40
CA PHE A 13 -19.02 -17.02 -6.97
C PHE A 13 -19.59 -16.23 -5.77
N LEU A 14 -19.16 -14.98 -5.58
CA LEU A 14 -19.68 -14.09 -4.53
C LEU A 14 -21.20 -13.89 -4.67
N SER A 15 -21.92 -13.86 -3.54
CA SER A 15 -23.35 -13.51 -3.47
C SER A 15 -24.24 -14.38 -4.37
N ASN A 16 -24.03 -15.69 -4.30
CA ASN A 16 -24.87 -16.69 -4.97
C ASN A 16 -25.72 -17.46 -3.94
N ARG A 17 -26.33 -18.57 -4.35
CA ARG A 17 -27.14 -19.45 -3.50
C ARG A 17 -26.58 -20.88 -3.47
N LEU A 18 -25.25 -21.00 -3.52
CA LEU A 18 -24.60 -22.31 -3.49
C LEU A 18 -24.81 -22.94 -2.10
N GLU A 19 -25.39 -24.13 -2.04
CA GLU A 19 -25.58 -24.89 -0.80
C GLU A 19 -24.47 -25.93 -0.57
N HIS A 20 -23.87 -26.40 -1.67
CA HIS A 20 -22.81 -27.41 -1.69
C HIS A 20 -21.70 -26.98 -2.64
N LEU A 21 -20.46 -27.26 -2.24
CA LEU A 21 -19.28 -27.02 -3.06
C LEU A 21 -18.34 -28.21 -3.00
N ASP A 22 -18.21 -28.93 -4.11
CA ASP A 22 -17.24 -29.99 -4.27
C ASP A 22 -16.09 -29.55 -5.17
N LEU A 23 -14.92 -29.36 -4.55
CA LEU A 23 -13.64 -29.05 -5.20
C LEU A 23 -12.65 -30.23 -5.19
N SER A 24 -13.06 -31.42 -4.73
CA SER A 24 -12.16 -32.55 -4.49
C SER A 24 -11.41 -33.01 -5.75
N GLU A 25 -12.04 -32.88 -6.91
CA GLU A 25 -11.48 -33.25 -8.22
C GLU A 25 -10.59 -32.15 -8.86
N GLN A 26 -10.49 -30.96 -8.27
CA GLN A 26 -9.65 -29.86 -8.77
C GLN A 26 -8.19 -30.02 -8.29
N LYS A 27 -7.53 -31.09 -8.74
CA LYS A 27 -6.16 -31.50 -8.31
C LYS A 27 -5.05 -30.50 -8.64
N GLN A 28 -5.32 -29.47 -9.43
CA GLN A 28 -4.38 -28.40 -9.80
C GLN A 28 -4.71 -27.07 -9.12
N LEU A 29 -5.83 -26.98 -8.40
CA LEU A 29 -6.23 -25.77 -7.67
C LEU A 29 -5.40 -25.69 -6.38
N THR A 30 -4.62 -24.63 -6.27
CA THR A 30 -3.74 -24.40 -5.11
C THR A 30 -4.23 -23.30 -4.18
N GLU A 31 -5.22 -22.51 -4.60
CA GLU A 31 -5.69 -21.34 -3.87
C GLU A 31 -7.21 -21.18 -4.02
N ILE A 32 -7.87 -20.82 -2.91
CA ILE A 32 -9.20 -20.19 -2.93
C ILE A 32 -9.01 -18.67 -2.81
N PRO A 33 -9.30 -17.89 -3.86
CA PRO A 33 -9.06 -16.44 -3.87
C PRO A 33 -9.96 -15.63 -2.93
N VAL A 34 -9.64 -14.34 -2.83
CA VAL A 34 -10.38 -13.36 -2.03
C VAL A 34 -11.87 -13.40 -2.40
N GLN A 35 -12.72 -13.58 -1.39
CA GLN A 35 -14.18 -13.58 -1.51
C GLN A 35 -14.77 -14.55 -2.54
N ALA A 36 -14.02 -15.55 -3.01
CA ALA A 36 -14.41 -16.39 -4.13
C ALA A 36 -15.78 -17.08 -3.93
N PHE A 37 -16.10 -17.47 -2.70
CA PHE A 37 -17.37 -18.11 -2.32
C PHE A 37 -18.05 -17.40 -1.14
N SER A 38 -17.77 -16.11 -0.95
CA SER A 38 -18.41 -15.32 0.11
C SER A 38 -19.92 -15.16 -0.17
N ASP A 39 -20.72 -14.98 0.88
CA ASP A 39 -22.15 -14.68 0.80
C ASP A 39 -22.92 -15.73 0.00
N ASN A 40 -22.89 -16.96 0.47
CA ASN A 40 -23.60 -18.11 -0.12
C ASN A 40 -24.35 -18.87 1.00
N ALA A 41 -24.87 -20.06 0.69
CA ALA A 41 -25.57 -20.91 1.65
C ALA A 41 -24.81 -22.22 1.94
N LEU A 42 -23.47 -22.20 1.80
CA LEU A 42 -22.65 -23.41 1.86
C LEU A 42 -22.71 -24.02 3.26
N LYS A 43 -23.17 -25.27 3.34
CA LYS A 43 -23.15 -26.08 4.57
C LYS A 43 -22.01 -27.08 4.59
N GLU A 44 -21.53 -27.44 3.41
CA GLU A 44 -20.45 -28.40 3.20
C GLU A 44 -19.57 -27.97 2.04
N VAL A 45 -18.26 -28.07 2.25
CA VAL A 45 -17.23 -27.79 1.26
C VAL A 45 -16.22 -28.92 1.25
N LEU A 46 -16.05 -29.58 0.11
CA LEU A 46 -15.01 -30.59 -0.09
C LEU A 46 -13.83 -29.93 -0.81
N LEU A 47 -12.68 -29.82 -0.14
CA LEU A 47 -11.50 -29.14 -0.67
C LEU A 47 -10.53 -30.11 -1.39
N PRO A 48 -9.78 -29.66 -2.41
CA PRO A 48 -8.80 -30.52 -3.07
C PRO A 48 -7.56 -30.72 -2.22
N ALA A 49 -6.94 -31.89 -2.34
CA ALA A 49 -5.70 -32.21 -1.64
C ALA A 49 -4.51 -31.30 -2.00
N SER A 50 -4.57 -30.63 -3.17
CA SER A 50 -3.55 -29.70 -3.65
C SER A 50 -3.64 -28.29 -3.07
N LEU A 51 -4.70 -28.00 -2.29
CA LEU A 51 -4.95 -26.65 -1.79
C LEU A 51 -3.88 -26.22 -0.79
N LYS A 52 -3.29 -25.04 -1.02
CA LYS A 52 -2.22 -24.46 -0.20
C LYS A 52 -2.65 -23.23 0.57
N THR A 53 -3.63 -22.50 0.04
CA THR A 53 -4.03 -21.18 0.54
C THR A 53 -5.55 -21.00 0.48
N ILE A 54 -6.14 -20.49 1.56
CA ILE A 54 -7.47 -19.91 1.58
C ILE A 54 -7.32 -18.43 1.89
N ARG A 55 -7.70 -17.56 0.95
CA ARG A 55 -7.50 -16.11 1.04
C ARG A 55 -8.63 -15.43 1.83
N GLU A 56 -8.50 -14.12 1.98
CA GLU A 56 -9.34 -13.25 2.80
C GLU A 56 -10.82 -13.38 2.41
N GLU A 57 -11.68 -13.55 3.41
CA GLU A 57 -13.14 -13.68 3.25
C GLU A 57 -13.61 -14.76 2.26
N ALA A 58 -12.76 -15.73 1.89
CA ALA A 58 -13.06 -16.71 0.84
C ALA A 58 -14.40 -17.44 1.00
N PHE A 59 -14.78 -17.77 2.25
CA PHE A 59 -16.03 -18.45 2.61
C PHE A 59 -16.85 -17.65 3.64
N LYS A 60 -16.64 -16.34 3.72
CA LYS A 60 -17.37 -15.47 4.64
C LYS A 60 -18.88 -15.52 4.37
N LYS A 61 -19.73 -15.39 5.39
CA LYS A 61 -21.20 -15.41 5.26
C LYS A 61 -21.72 -16.66 4.54
N ASN A 62 -21.52 -17.80 5.18
CA ASN A 62 -22.04 -19.11 4.78
C ASN A 62 -22.63 -19.82 6.00
N HIS A 63 -22.94 -21.11 5.90
CA HIS A 63 -23.51 -21.94 6.97
C HIS A 63 -22.55 -23.06 7.40
N LEU A 64 -21.24 -22.81 7.32
CA LEU A 64 -20.23 -23.81 7.67
C LEU A 64 -20.12 -23.94 9.19
N LYS A 65 -20.13 -25.17 9.68
CA LYS A 65 -19.79 -25.49 11.09
C LYS A 65 -18.38 -26.05 11.23
N GLN A 66 -17.95 -26.79 10.22
CA GLN A 66 -16.65 -27.42 10.16
C GLN A 66 -16.09 -27.38 8.74
N LEU A 67 -14.78 -27.55 8.62
CA LEU A 67 -14.07 -27.66 7.36
C LEU A 67 -12.94 -28.67 7.50
N GLU A 68 -12.97 -29.72 6.69
CA GLU A 68 -11.87 -30.70 6.61
C GLU A 68 -10.84 -30.21 5.59
N VAL A 69 -9.57 -30.15 5.99
CA VAL A 69 -8.48 -29.64 5.14
C VAL A 69 -7.35 -30.66 4.99
N ALA A 70 -6.84 -30.76 3.77
CA ALA A 70 -5.75 -31.67 3.43
C ALA A 70 -4.36 -31.18 3.90
N SER A 71 -3.37 -32.07 3.78
CA SER A 71 -2.02 -31.87 4.32
C SER A 71 -1.21 -30.73 3.67
N ALA A 72 -1.56 -30.30 2.46
CA ALA A 72 -0.83 -29.26 1.73
C ALA A 72 -1.19 -27.83 2.15
N LEU A 73 -2.26 -27.65 2.95
CA LEU A 73 -2.74 -26.33 3.32
C LEU A 73 -1.77 -25.66 4.29
N SER A 74 -1.18 -24.55 3.85
CA SER A 74 -0.17 -23.80 4.61
C SER A 74 -0.67 -22.47 5.16
N HIS A 75 -1.80 -21.97 4.66
CA HIS A 75 -2.33 -20.67 5.04
C HIS A 75 -3.86 -20.59 4.93
N ILE A 76 -4.47 -20.01 5.97
CA ILE A 76 -5.87 -19.60 6.00
C ILE A 76 -5.86 -18.15 6.48
N ALA A 77 -6.46 -17.23 5.72
CA ALA A 77 -6.59 -15.85 6.16
C ALA A 77 -7.47 -15.77 7.42
N PHE A 78 -7.15 -14.86 8.33
CA PHE A 78 -7.77 -14.75 9.66
C PHE A 78 -9.30 -14.58 9.63
N ASN A 79 -9.82 -14.00 8.55
CA ASN A 79 -11.24 -13.71 8.30
C ASN A 79 -11.86 -14.58 7.19
N ALA A 80 -11.18 -15.65 6.76
CA ALA A 80 -11.64 -16.48 5.64
C ALA A 80 -13.02 -17.14 5.89
N LEU A 81 -13.37 -17.37 7.15
CA LEU A 81 -14.54 -18.11 7.61
C LEU A 81 -15.47 -17.26 8.50
N ASP A 82 -15.35 -15.93 8.43
CA ASP A 82 -16.18 -15.02 9.22
C ASP A 82 -17.68 -15.15 8.88
N ASP A 83 -18.53 -14.80 9.84
CA ASP A 83 -20.00 -14.81 9.68
C ASP A 83 -20.57 -16.17 9.22
N ASN A 84 -19.98 -17.28 9.67
CA ASN A 84 -20.53 -18.63 9.49
C ASN A 84 -21.28 -19.10 10.74
N ASP A 85 -22.12 -20.12 10.59
CA ASP A 85 -22.89 -20.71 11.71
C ASP A 85 -21.97 -21.22 12.83
N GLY A 86 -20.83 -21.84 12.46
CA GLY A 86 -19.86 -22.39 13.39
C GLY A 86 -20.38 -23.54 14.26
N ASP A 87 -19.51 -24.06 15.11
CA ASP A 87 -19.85 -25.11 16.07
C ASP A 87 -20.14 -24.51 17.46
N GLU A 88 -21.31 -24.80 18.01
CA GLU A 88 -21.78 -24.30 19.30
C GLU A 88 -20.85 -24.67 20.45
N GLN A 89 -20.14 -25.80 20.36
CA GLN A 89 -19.15 -26.21 21.36
C GLN A 89 -17.96 -25.23 21.43
N PHE A 90 -17.70 -24.50 20.35
CA PHE A 90 -16.51 -23.67 20.18
C PHE A 90 -16.86 -22.19 19.97
N ASP A 91 -17.88 -21.71 20.68
CA ASP A 91 -18.33 -20.30 20.62
C ASP A 91 -18.78 -19.90 19.20
N ASN A 92 -19.49 -20.80 18.52
CA ASN A 92 -19.96 -20.64 17.14
C ASN A 92 -18.83 -20.30 16.16
N LYS A 93 -17.64 -20.85 16.40
CA LYS A 93 -16.51 -20.76 15.46
C LYS A 93 -16.49 -21.97 14.55
N VAL A 94 -16.10 -21.77 13.30
CA VAL A 94 -15.89 -22.89 12.37
C VAL A 94 -14.73 -23.75 12.85
N VAL A 95 -14.93 -25.06 12.95
CA VAL A 95 -13.86 -26.00 13.31
C VAL A 95 -13.14 -26.45 12.07
N VAL A 96 -11.88 -26.05 11.92
CA VAL A 96 -10.99 -26.51 10.86
C VAL A 96 -10.21 -27.72 11.36
N LYS A 97 -10.44 -28.87 10.73
CA LYS A 97 -9.79 -30.15 11.06
C LYS A 97 -8.77 -30.50 10.00
N THR A 98 -7.52 -30.69 10.42
CA THR A 98 -6.42 -30.99 9.50
C THR A 98 -6.12 -32.49 9.48
N HIS A 99 -5.86 -33.02 8.27
CA HIS A 99 -5.41 -34.40 8.09
C HIS A 99 -3.97 -34.43 7.59
N HIS A 100 -3.07 -35.02 8.38
CA HIS A 100 -1.63 -35.16 8.05
C HIS A 100 -0.93 -33.86 7.67
N ASN A 101 -1.39 -32.72 8.19
CA ASN A 101 -0.83 -31.42 7.85
C ASN A 101 0.41 -31.10 8.69
N SER A 102 1.53 -30.83 8.02
CA SER A 102 2.81 -30.49 8.65
C SER A 102 2.93 -29.00 9.00
N TYR A 103 2.06 -28.15 8.47
CA TYR A 103 2.06 -26.72 8.74
C TYR A 103 1.35 -26.41 10.05
N ALA A 104 1.95 -25.50 10.82
CA ALA A 104 1.35 -24.99 12.04
C ALA A 104 0.37 -23.86 11.69
N LEU A 105 -0.87 -24.23 11.35
CA LEU A 105 -1.92 -23.27 11.04
C LEU A 105 -2.37 -22.54 12.32
N ALA A 106 -2.73 -21.26 12.15
CA ALA A 106 -3.23 -20.40 13.21
C ALA A 106 -4.76 -20.46 13.29
N ASP A 107 -5.29 -20.24 14.49
CA ASP A 107 -6.69 -19.87 14.66
C ASP A 107 -6.98 -18.54 13.95
N GLY A 108 -8.22 -18.35 13.53
CA GLY A 108 -8.71 -17.07 13.01
C GLY A 108 -9.47 -16.27 14.06
N GLU A 109 -10.25 -15.29 13.58
CA GLU A 109 -11.23 -14.61 14.43
C GLU A 109 -12.42 -15.53 14.72
N HIS A 110 -13.02 -16.08 13.66
CA HIS A 110 -14.25 -16.88 13.69
C HIS A 110 -14.05 -18.36 13.32
N PHE A 111 -12.82 -18.85 13.34
CA PHE A 111 -12.52 -20.27 13.21
C PHE A 111 -11.41 -20.69 14.16
N ILE A 112 -11.39 -21.97 14.49
CA ILE A 112 -10.34 -22.61 15.27
C ILE A 112 -9.76 -23.79 14.50
N VAL A 113 -8.45 -24.01 14.63
CA VAL A 113 -7.78 -25.13 13.98
C VAL A 113 -7.44 -26.21 15.00
N ASP A 114 -7.82 -27.45 14.71
CA ASP A 114 -7.51 -28.64 15.50
C ASP A 114 -7.69 -28.39 17.02
N PRO A 115 -8.91 -28.18 17.53
CA PRO A 115 -9.16 -27.79 18.93
C PRO A 115 -8.45 -28.66 19.98
N ASP A 116 -8.30 -29.95 19.69
CA ASP A 116 -7.70 -30.93 20.59
C ASP A 116 -6.16 -30.99 20.49
N LYS A 117 -5.57 -30.28 19.54
CA LYS A 117 -4.12 -30.26 19.30
C LYS A 117 -3.44 -29.23 20.19
N LEU A 118 -2.85 -29.72 21.28
CA LEU A 118 -2.04 -28.90 22.18
C LEU A 118 -0.67 -28.58 21.58
N SER A 119 -0.12 -27.43 21.98
CA SER A 119 1.22 -27.01 21.60
C SER A 119 2.28 -27.91 22.25
N SER A 120 3.24 -28.41 21.47
CA SER A 120 4.34 -29.25 21.97
C SER A 120 5.49 -28.46 22.60
N THR A 121 5.54 -27.14 22.40
CA THR A 121 6.60 -26.26 22.90
C THR A 121 6.12 -24.81 23.00
N ILE A 122 6.74 -24.03 23.88
CA ILE A 122 6.48 -22.59 24.05
C ILE A 122 7.70 -21.71 23.73
N VAL A 123 8.80 -22.31 23.29
CA VAL A 123 10.09 -21.62 23.07
C VAL A 123 9.99 -20.50 22.03
N ASP A 124 9.15 -20.68 21.01
CA ASP A 124 8.87 -19.66 19.99
C ASP A 124 8.10 -18.46 20.58
N LEU A 125 7.14 -18.73 21.47
CA LEU A 125 6.38 -17.72 22.20
C LEU A 125 7.28 -16.91 23.16
N GLU A 126 8.17 -17.57 23.90
CA GLU A 126 9.15 -16.89 24.76
C GLU A 126 10.11 -16.00 23.96
N LYS A 127 10.61 -16.50 22.82
CA LYS A 127 11.50 -15.75 21.93
C LYS A 127 10.83 -14.48 21.41
N ILE A 128 9.58 -14.57 20.94
CA ILE A 128 8.90 -13.40 20.39
C ILE A 128 8.58 -12.36 21.45
N LEU A 129 8.21 -12.80 22.67
CA LEU A 129 7.96 -11.90 23.79
C LEU A 129 9.23 -11.15 24.19
N LYS A 130 10.38 -11.84 24.23
CA LYS A 130 11.67 -11.20 24.47
C LYS A 130 12.01 -10.14 23.43
N LEU A 131 11.64 -10.36 22.15
CA LEU A 131 11.82 -9.35 21.11
C LEU A 131 10.93 -8.12 21.35
N ILE A 132 9.66 -8.32 21.70
CA ILE A 132 8.72 -7.23 22.00
C ILE A 132 9.19 -6.42 23.22
N GLU A 133 9.54 -7.10 24.31
CA GLU A 133 10.00 -6.46 25.55
C GLU A 133 11.35 -5.73 25.37
N GLY A 134 12.18 -6.17 24.43
CA GLY A 134 13.46 -5.56 24.09
C GLY A 134 13.37 -4.34 23.16
N LEU A 135 12.19 -3.95 22.69
CA LEU A 135 12.02 -2.76 21.85
C LEU A 135 12.34 -1.48 22.63
N ASP A 136 12.91 -0.50 21.94
CA ASP A 136 13.01 0.87 22.48
C ASP A 136 11.67 1.60 22.28
N TYR A 137 10.77 1.46 23.26
CA TYR A 137 9.43 2.07 23.24
C TYR A 137 9.46 3.59 23.10
N SER A 138 10.55 4.26 23.51
CA SER A 138 10.65 5.73 23.43
C SER A 138 10.70 6.25 21.99
N THR A 139 11.05 5.38 21.04
CA THR A 139 11.14 5.70 19.61
C THR A 139 9.84 5.42 18.84
N LEU A 140 8.86 4.81 19.50
CA LEU A 140 7.60 4.38 18.87
C LEU A 140 6.47 5.37 19.15
N ARG A 141 5.48 5.41 18.25
CA ARG A 141 4.23 6.12 18.48
C ARG A 141 3.51 5.60 19.73
N GLN A 142 2.81 6.47 20.43
CA GLN A 142 2.09 6.11 21.67
C GLN A 142 1.10 4.97 21.46
N THR A 143 0.39 4.95 20.34
CA THR A 143 -0.57 3.89 19.97
C THR A 143 0.14 2.53 19.84
N THR A 144 1.30 2.49 19.22
CA THR A 144 2.11 1.29 19.01
C THR A 144 2.76 0.81 20.31
N GLN A 145 3.17 1.73 21.18
CA GLN A 145 3.61 1.36 22.53
C GLN A 145 2.49 0.65 23.29
N THR A 146 1.26 1.17 23.24
CA THR A 146 0.10 0.50 23.86
C THR A 146 -0.14 -0.87 23.24
N GLN A 147 -0.15 -0.96 21.91
CA GLN A 147 -0.31 -2.23 21.20
C GLN A 147 0.69 -3.29 21.67
N PHE A 148 1.99 -2.98 21.70
CA PHE A 148 2.99 -3.94 22.14
C PHE A 148 2.88 -4.29 23.63
N ARG A 149 2.42 -3.39 24.51
CA ARG A 149 2.14 -3.71 25.93
C ARG A 149 0.96 -4.68 26.05
N ASP A 150 -0.08 -4.47 25.26
CA ASP A 150 -1.25 -5.36 25.21
C ASP A 150 -0.84 -6.75 24.69
N MET A 151 -0.01 -6.79 23.64
CA MET A 151 0.55 -8.05 23.10
C MET A 151 1.44 -8.76 24.12
N THR A 152 2.29 -8.06 24.87
CA THR A 152 3.08 -8.66 25.95
C THR A 152 2.17 -9.26 27.02
N THR A 153 1.09 -8.57 27.39
CA THR A 153 0.11 -9.07 28.36
C THR A 153 -0.58 -10.33 27.85
N ALA A 154 -1.05 -10.31 26.60
CA ALA A 154 -1.69 -11.46 25.97
C ALA A 154 -0.74 -12.67 25.86
N GLY A 155 0.50 -12.46 25.41
CA GLY A 155 1.47 -13.56 25.30
C GLY A 155 1.89 -14.13 26.64
N LYS A 156 1.99 -13.32 27.70
CA LYS A 156 2.21 -13.82 29.08
C LYS A 156 1.05 -14.68 29.58
N ALA A 157 -0.19 -14.33 29.22
CA ALA A 157 -1.35 -15.16 29.53
C ALA A 157 -1.33 -16.50 28.76
N LEU A 158 -0.79 -16.53 27.53
CA LEU A 158 -0.58 -17.77 26.79
C LEU A 158 0.51 -18.65 27.42
N LEU A 159 1.60 -18.05 27.91
CA LEU A 159 2.69 -18.78 28.58
C LEU A 159 2.23 -19.51 29.85
N SER A 160 1.26 -18.97 30.58
CA SER A 160 0.76 -19.56 31.82
C SER A 160 -0.31 -20.63 31.61
N LYS A 161 -0.74 -20.87 30.37
CA LYS A 161 -1.84 -21.77 30.03
C LYS A 161 -1.37 -23.23 29.99
N SER A 162 -1.93 -24.08 30.86
CA SER A 162 -1.61 -25.52 30.92
C SER A 162 -2.01 -26.28 29.65
N ASN A 163 -3.14 -25.91 29.06
CA ASN A 163 -3.68 -26.51 27.84
C ASN A 163 -3.63 -25.51 26.68
N LEU A 164 -2.43 -25.01 26.36
CA LEU A 164 -2.24 -24.09 25.24
C LEU A 164 -2.49 -24.82 23.91
N ARG A 165 -3.52 -24.40 23.17
CA ARG A 165 -3.79 -24.94 21.82
C ARG A 165 -2.74 -24.47 20.83
N GLN A 166 -2.38 -25.34 19.89
CA GLN A 166 -1.41 -25.01 18.85
C GLN A 166 -1.89 -23.84 17.98
N GLY A 167 -3.15 -23.84 17.54
CA GLY A 167 -3.72 -22.78 16.70
C GLY A 167 -3.72 -21.41 17.37
N GLU A 168 -4.06 -21.35 18.66
CA GLU A 168 -4.05 -20.13 19.49
C GLU A 168 -2.63 -19.55 19.61
N LYS A 169 -1.62 -20.40 19.87
CA LYS A 169 -0.22 -19.98 19.90
C LYS A 169 0.22 -19.43 18.55
N GLN A 170 -0.09 -20.13 17.46
CA GLN A 170 0.31 -19.71 16.12
C GLN A 170 -0.35 -18.38 15.71
N LYS A 171 -1.61 -18.15 16.10
CA LYS A 171 -2.29 -16.86 15.90
C LYS A 171 -1.48 -15.71 16.51
N PHE A 172 -1.15 -15.83 17.80
CA PHE A 172 -0.34 -14.82 18.49
C PHE A 172 1.02 -14.61 17.82
N LEU A 173 1.71 -15.69 17.46
CA LEU A 173 3.02 -15.60 16.79
C LEU A 173 2.94 -14.86 15.46
N GLN A 174 1.93 -15.14 14.63
CA GLN A 174 1.75 -14.48 13.34
C GLN A 174 1.44 -12.98 13.49
N GLU A 175 0.55 -12.62 14.41
CA GLU A 175 0.22 -11.22 14.72
C GLU A 175 1.45 -10.46 15.24
N ALA A 176 2.18 -11.05 16.18
CA ALA A 176 3.41 -10.46 16.73
C ALA A 176 4.49 -10.27 15.66
N GLN A 177 4.69 -11.26 14.78
CA GLN A 177 5.65 -11.15 13.68
C GLN A 177 5.25 -10.06 12.69
N PHE A 178 3.94 -9.91 12.41
CA PHE A 178 3.43 -8.87 11.53
C PHE A 178 3.80 -7.47 12.03
N PHE A 179 3.52 -7.16 13.30
CA PHE A 179 3.81 -5.84 13.88
C PHE A 179 5.30 -5.61 14.15
N LEU A 180 6.04 -6.64 14.59
CA LEU A 180 7.51 -6.54 14.72
C LEU A 180 8.17 -6.20 13.37
N GLY A 181 7.65 -6.74 12.26
CA GLY A 181 8.10 -6.42 10.91
C GLY A 181 7.86 -4.97 10.47
N ARG A 182 7.16 -4.15 11.28
CA ARG A 182 6.77 -2.76 10.98
C ARG A 182 7.28 -1.75 12.00
N VAL A 183 8.11 -2.18 12.93
CA VAL A 183 8.75 -1.30 13.93
C VAL A 183 9.51 -0.16 13.25
N ASP A 184 10.23 -0.42 12.16
CA ASP A 184 10.98 0.61 11.43
C ASP A 184 10.04 1.66 10.79
N LEU A 185 8.94 1.21 10.18
CA LEU A 185 7.91 2.11 9.66
C LEU A 185 7.31 2.96 10.78
N ASP A 186 7.00 2.37 11.93
CA ASP A 186 6.48 3.10 13.08
C ASP A 186 7.42 4.20 13.56
N LYS A 187 8.71 3.88 13.73
CA LYS A 187 9.76 4.84 14.10
C LYS A 187 9.87 5.98 13.08
N ALA A 188 9.79 5.65 11.79
CA ALA A 188 9.82 6.65 10.72
C ALA A 188 8.61 7.59 10.82
N ILE A 189 7.41 7.05 11.10
CA ILE A 189 6.19 7.86 11.31
C ILE A 189 6.36 8.75 12.55
N ALA A 190 6.78 8.20 13.69
CA ALA A 190 6.96 8.97 14.93
C ALA A 190 7.94 10.14 14.75
N LYS A 191 9.07 9.89 14.06
CA LYS A 191 10.06 10.92 13.72
C LYS A 191 9.46 12.00 12.80
N ALA A 192 8.72 11.59 11.77
CA ALA A 192 8.06 12.49 10.83
C ALA A 192 6.98 13.36 11.50
N GLU A 193 6.14 12.78 12.35
CA GLU A 193 5.11 13.49 13.12
C GLU A 193 5.75 14.57 14.01
N LYS A 194 6.87 14.25 14.67
CA LYS A 194 7.62 15.21 15.48
C LYS A 194 8.16 16.38 14.66
N ALA A 195 8.73 16.10 13.49
CA ALA A 195 9.24 17.15 12.59
C ALA A 195 8.12 18.04 12.02
N LEU A 196 6.92 17.49 11.85
CA LEU A 196 5.77 18.20 11.28
C LEU A 196 5.18 19.27 12.22
N VAL A 197 5.25 19.08 13.55
CA VAL A 197 4.58 19.93 14.57
C VAL A 197 4.72 21.42 14.30
N THR A 198 5.93 21.89 13.94
CA THR A 198 6.22 23.32 13.71
C THR A 198 6.24 23.73 12.24
N LYS A 199 6.11 22.77 11.32
CA LYS A 199 6.33 22.96 9.87
C LYS A 199 5.11 22.65 9.01
N LYS A 200 3.98 22.28 9.62
CA LYS A 200 2.74 21.89 8.94
C LYS A 200 2.27 22.87 7.86
N ALA A 201 2.39 24.18 8.08
CA ALA A 201 1.95 25.20 7.12
C ALA A 201 2.89 25.41 5.92
N THR A 202 4.05 24.75 5.89
CA THR A 202 5.01 24.87 4.77
C THR A 202 4.66 23.89 3.64
N LYS A 203 5.07 24.18 2.40
CA LYS A 203 4.89 23.27 1.25
C LYS A 203 5.48 21.88 1.51
N ASN A 204 6.67 21.82 2.09
CA ASN A 204 7.31 20.55 2.44
C ASN A 204 6.62 19.87 3.63
N GLY A 205 6.07 20.63 4.58
CA GLY A 205 5.27 20.10 5.68
C GLY A 205 3.99 19.42 5.20
N GLN A 206 3.27 20.02 4.26
CA GLN A 206 2.09 19.41 3.62
C GLN A 206 2.46 18.10 2.89
N LEU A 207 3.62 18.09 2.22
CA LEU A 207 4.14 16.89 1.56
C LEU A 207 4.42 15.76 2.58
N LEU A 208 5.07 16.10 3.70
CA LEU A 208 5.35 15.15 4.78
C LEU A 208 4.07 14.64 5.46
N GLU A 209 3.11 15.52 5.73
CA GLU A 209 1.81 15.16 6.33
C GLU A 209 1.07 14.12 5.49
N ARG A 210 1.06 14.29 4.18
CA ARG A 210 0.47 13.34 3.24
C ARG A 210 1.16 11.98 3.30
N SER A 211 2.49 11.93 3.30
CA SER A 211 3.23 10.67 3.41
C SER A 211 3.06 10.00 4.77
N ILE A 212 2.95 10.77 5.86
CA ILE A 212 2.58 10.27 7.20
C ILE A 212 1.23 9.58 7.13
N ASN A 213 0.20 10.22 6.57
CA ASN A 213 -1.14 9.64 6.47
C ASN A 213 -1.14 8.32 5.68
N LYS A 214 -0.41 8.27 4.55
CA LYS A 214 -0.23 7.03 3.76
C LYS A 214 0.45 5.93 4.60
N ALA A 215 1.50 6.27 5.34
CA ALA A 215 2.24 5.33 6.17
C ALA A 215 1.44 4.81 7.37
N VAL A 216 0.64 5.67 8.02
CA VAL A 216 -0.26 5.29 9.12
C VAL A 216 -1.30 4.28 8.63
N LEU A 217 -1.90 4.49 7.46
CA LEU A 217 -2.82 3.53 6.84
C LEU A 217 -2.10 2.22 6.48
N ALA A 218 -0.90 2.32 5.89
CA ALA A 218 -0.11 1.17 5.51
C ALA A 218 0.34 0.32 6.71
N TYR A 219 0.52 0.91 7.90
CA TYR A 219 1.00 0.22 9.10
C TYR A 219 0.11 -0.97 9.49
N ASN A 220 -1.22 -0.83 9.44
CA ASN A 220 -2.15 -1.91 9.79
C ASN A 220 -2.59 -2.76 8.59
N ASN A 221 -2.27 -2.34 7.36
CA ASN A 221 -2.73 -3.03 6.16
C ASN A 221 -1.87 -4.26 5.87
N SER A 222 -2.40 -5.47 6.07
CA SER A 222 -1.68 -6.72 5.78
C SER A 222 -1.49 -7.01 4.29
N ALA A 223 -2.30 -6.42 3.40
CA ALA A 223 -2.23 -6.63 1.96
C ALA A 223 -1.05 -5.90 1.29
N ILE A 224 -0.43 -4.93 1.98
CA ILE A 224 0.69 -4.19 1.41
C ILE A 224 1.97 -5.06 1.38
N LYS A 225 2.63 -5.10 0.22
CA LYS A 225 3.88 -5.83 0.02
C LYS A 225 5.00 -5.22 0.87
N LYS A 226 5.89 -6.07 1.39
CA LYS A 226 7.08 -5.65 2.18
C LYS A 226 7.94 -4.59 1.47
N ALA A 227 8.10 -4.69 0.15
CA ALA A 227 8.84 -3.70 -0.63
C ALA A 227 8.20 -2.29 -0.59
N ASN A 228 6.87 -2.23 -0.58
CA ASN A 228 6.13 -0.97 -0.50
C ASN A 228 6.25 -0.35 0.90
N VAL A 229 6.26 -1.18 1.95
CA VAL A 229 6.56 -0.73 3.33
C VAL A 229 7.96 -0.12 3.40
N LYS A 230 8.98 -0.80 2.86
CA LYS A 230 10.35 -0.28 2.81
C LYS A 230 10.47 1.01 1.99
N ARG A 231 9.68 1.16 0.91
CA ARG A 231 9.62 2.42 0.16
C ARG A 231 9.03 3.55 0.99
N LEU A 232 7.95 3.30 1.73
CA LEU A 232 7.34 4.30 2.64
C LEU A 232 8.29 4.70 3.78
N GLU A 233 9.02 3.75 4.37
CA GLU A 233 10.06 4.05 5.36
C GLU A 233 11.10 5.03 4.80
N LYS A 234 11.61 4.75 3.59
CA LYS A 234 12.57 5.62 2.90
C LYS A 234 11.96 6.99 2.58
N GLU A 235 10.73 7.02 2.09
CA GLU A 235 10.02 8.26 1.78
C GLU A 235 9.90 9.17 3.01
N LEU A 236 9.46 8.61 4.14
CA LEU A 236 9.32 9.36 5.39
C LEU A 236 10.66 9.92 5.86
N ASP A 237 11.74 9.14 5.82
CA ASP A 237 13.05 9.64 6.24
C ASP A 237 13.54 10.79 5.33
N LEU A 238 13.41 10.63 4.02
CA LEU A 238 13.79 11.64 3.04
C LEU A 238 12.97 12.94 3.19
N LEU A 239 11.65 12.83 3.33
CA LEU A 239 10.76 13.99 3.48
C LEU A 239 10.90 14.64 4.86
N THR A 240 11.17 13.87 5.91
CA THR A 240 11.48 14.41 7.23
C THR A 240 12.75 15.26 7.15
N GLY A 241 13.82 14.74 6.53
CA GLY A 241 15.04 15.50 6.27
C GLY A 241 14.75 16.79 5.48
N LEU A 242 13.96 16.70 4.41
CA LEU A 242 13.57 17.85 3.60
C LEU A 242 12.86 18.94 4.42
N VAL A 243 11.95 18.56 5.32
CA VAL A 243 11.24 19.48 6.22
C VAL A 243 12.17 20.12 7.25
N GLU A 244 13.16 19.38 7.73
CA GLU A 244 14.19 19.88 8.64
C GLU A 244 15.31 20.68 7.96
N GLY A 245 15.33 20.75 6.62
CA GLY A 245 16.41 21.37 5.84
C GLY A 245 17.71 20.56 5.86
N LYS A 246 17.61 19.23 6.03
CA LYS A 246 18.73 18.29 6.15
C LYS A 246 18.61 17.15 5.14
N GLY A 247 19.69 16.38 5.00
CA GLY A 247 19.70 15.19 4.15
C GLY A 247 19.76 15.50 2.66
N SER A 248 19.61 14.44 1.85
CA SER A 248 19.85 14.49 0.41
C SER A 248 18.81 15.33 -0.34
N LEU A 249 17.52 15.21 0.01
CA LEU A 249 16.47 15.98 -0.67
C LEU A 249 16.59 17.49 -0.44
N ALA A 250 17.06 17.92 0.75
CA ALA A 250 17.25 19.34 1.03
C ALA A 250 18.37 19.97 0.19
N GLN A 251 19.28 19.16 -0.34
CA GLN A 251 20.41 19.60 -1.19
C GLN A 251 20.17 19.31 -2.67
N ALA A 252 19.02 18.72 -3.02
CA ALA A 252 18.70 18.27 -4.36
C ALA A 252 18.00 19.36 -5.17
N THR A 253 18.15 19.28 -6.49
CA THR A 253 17.29 20.00 -7.42
C THR A 253 16.01 19.20 -7.61
N MET A 254 14.90 19.74 -7.11
CA MET A 254 13.57 19.17 -7.33
C MET A 254 12.91 19.83 -8.54
N VAL A 255 12.45 19.01 -9.47
CA VAL A 255 11.75 19.38 -10.70
C VAL A 255 10.48 18.55 -10.85
N GLN A 256 9.54 19.03 -11.65
CA GLN A 256 8.25 18.36 -11.81
C GLN A 256 8.14 17.67 -13.16
N GLY A 257 7.76 16.39 -13.13
CA GLY A 257 7.43 15.62 -14.32
C GLY A 257 5.93 15.50 -14.46
N VAL A 258 5.35 15.97 -15.56
CA VAL A 258 3.92 15.80 -15.84
C VAL A 258 3.73 15.21 -17.23
N TYR A 259 2.93 14.15 -17.34
CA TYR A 259 2.59 13.51 -18.61
C TYR A 259 1.12 13.12 -18.67
N LEU A 260 0.41 13.54 -19.72
CA LEU A 260 -0.96 13.06 -20.00
C LEU A 260 -0.88 11.68 -20.62
N LEU A 261 -1.25 10.66 -19.86
CA LEU A 261 -1.27 9.28 -20.32
C LEU A 261 -2.49 9.00 -21.18
N LYS A 262 -2.22 8.48 -22.38
CA LYS A 262 -3.23 7.90 -23.27
C LYS A 262 -2.92 6.42 -23.44
N THR A 263 -3.90 5.56 -23.18
CA THR A 263 -3.74 4.12 -23.31
C THR A 263 -4.73 3.56 -24.34
N PRO A 264 -4.42 2.44 -25.01
CA PRO A 264 -5.39 1.74 -25.84
C PRO A 264 -6.41 0.94 -25.01
N LEU A 265 -6.27 0.91 -23.68
CA LEU A 265 -7.25 0.32 -22.78
C LEU A 265 -8.49 1.22 -22.73
N PRO A 266 -9.68 0.69 -22.44
CA PRO A 266 -10.91 1.46 -22.31
C PRO A 266 -10.95 2.23 -20.98
N LEU A 267 -9.93 3.05 -20.72
CA LEU A 267 -9.75 3.84 -19.52
C LEU A 267 -9.74 5.34 -19.88
N PRO A 268 -10.25 6.22 -19.01
CA PRO A 268 -10.08 7.65 -19.17
C PRO A 268 -8.60 8.07 -19.27
N GLU A 269 -8.32 9.10 -20.07
CA GLU A 269 -6.99 9.74 -20.06
C GLU A 269 -6.76 10.40 -18.70
N TYR A 270 -5.55 10.27 -18.15
CA TYR A 270 -5.21 10.92 -16.90
C TYR A 270 -3.75 11.34 -16.84
N TYR A 271 -3.43 12.27 -15.94
CA TYR A 271 -2.07 12.79 -15.80
C TYR A 271 -1.25 11.96 -14.82
N ILE A 272 -0.01 11.66 -15.19
CA ILE A 272 1.02 11.21 -14.26
C ILE A 272 1.81 12.43 -13.82
N GLY A 273 1.86 12.67 -12.51
CA GLY A 273 2.58 13.79 -11.89
C GLY A 273 3.63 13.30 -10.92
N LEU A 274 4.87 13.78 -11.07
CA LEU A 274 6.00 13.40 -10.23
C LEU A 274 6.74 14.63 -9.71
N ASN A 275 7.16 14.60 -8.43
CA ASN A 275 8.29 15.41 -7.98
C ASN A 275 9.55 14.55 -8.09
N VAL A 276 10.50 14.95 -8.93
CA VAL A 276 11.75 14.21 -9.15
C VAL A 276 12.91 15.00 -8.60
N TYR A 277 13.71 14.35 -7.77
CA TYR A 277 14.84 14.94 -7.08
C TYR A 277 16.14 14.45 -7.70
N PHE A 278 16.99 15.37 -8.13
CA PHE A 278 18.32 15.10 -8.66
C PHE A 278 19.39 15.63 -7.71
N ASP A 279 20.45 14.87 -7.49
CA ASP A 279 21.63 15.38 -6.80
C ASP A 279 22.42 16.38 -7.68
N LYS A 280 23.46 16.98 -7.10
CA LYS A 280 24.31 17.97 -7.79
C LYS A 280 25.05 17.40 -9.01
N SER A 281 25.19 16.08 -9.11
CA SER A 281 25.80 15.40 -10.26
C SER A 281 24.79 15.08 -11.37
N GLY A 282 23.50 15.32 -11.13
CA GLY A 282 22.42 14.98 -12.06
C GLY A 282 21.97 13.52 -11.96
N LYS A 283 22.20 12.84 -10.84
CA LYS A 283 21.61 11.51 -10.58
C LYS A 283 20.25 11.65 -9.90
N LEU A 284 19.27 10.88 -10.39
CA LEU A 284 17.95 10.77 -9.76
C LEU A 284 18.10 10.10 -8.39
N ILE A 285 17.76 10.78 -7.31
CA ILE A 285 17.87 10.23 -5.95
C ILE A 285 16.52 9.78 -5.39
N TYR A 286 15.42 10.40 -5.84
CA TYR A 286 14.07 10.01 -5.47
C TYR A 286 13.05 10.54 -6.48
N ALA A 287 12.02 9.76 -6.75
CA ALA A 287 10.84 10.19 -7.50
C ALA A 287 9.60 9.94 -6.65
N LEU A 288 8.87 11.01 -6.34
CA LEU A 288 7.68 10.98 -5.51
C LEU A 288 6.44 11.12 -6.39
N ASP A 289 5.51 10.18 -6.26
CA ASP A 289 4.23 10.24 -6.96
C ASP A 289 3.30 11.31 -6.38
N MET A 290 2.86 12.18 -7.28
CA MET A 290 2.00 13.33 -7.04
C MET A 290 0.77 13.31 -7.97
N SER A 291 0.49 12.19 -8.62
CA SER A 291 -0.57 12.09 -9.64
C SER A 291 -1.96 12.37 -9.06
N ASP A 292 -2.26 11.87 -7.86
CA ASP A 292 -3.50 12.14 -7.12
C ASP A 292 -3.66 13.62 -6.69
N THR A 293 -2.61 14.45 -6.69
CA THR A 293 -2.71 15.90 -6.40
C THR A 293 -3.09 16.72 -7.62
N ILE A 294 -3.01 16.13 -8.82
CA ILE A 294 -3.42 16.81 -10.04
C ILE A 294 -4.94 16.93 -10.03
N GLY A 295 -5.44 18.17 -10.04
CA GLY A 295 -6.89 18.40 -9.98
C GLY A 295 -7.46 18.52 -8.58
N GLU A 296 -6.64 18.33 -7.55
CA GLU A 296 -7.09 18.44 -6.17
C GLU A 296 -7.76 19.79 -5.90
N GLY A 297 -8.93 19.74 -5.26
CA GLY A 297 -9.77 20.91 -4.99
C GLY A 297 -10.66 21.37 -6.15
N GLN A 298 -10.53 20.76 -7.34
CA GLN A 298 -11.40 21.06 -8.49
C GLN A 298 -12.67 20.21 -8.43
N LYS A 299 -13.76 20.76 -8.98
CA LYS A 299 -15.08 20.12 -9.04
C LYS A 299 -15.61 20.07 -10.46
N ASP A 300 -16.34 19.02 -10.78
CA ASP A 300 -17.05 18.87 -12.05
C ASP A 300 -18.28 19.80 -12.11
N ALA A 301 -19.00 19.77 -13.23
CA ALA A 301 -20.20 20.57 -13.43
C ALA A 301 -21.35 20.26 -12.44
N TYR A 302 -21.26 19.13 -11.75
CA TYR A 302 -22.24 18.64 -10.76
C TYR A 302 -21.78 18.88 -9.32
N GLY A 303 -20.60 19.46 -9.12
CA GLY A 303 -20.02 19.74 -7.80
C GLY A 303 -19.27 18.55 -7.17
N ASN A 304 -19.09 17.45 -7.91
CA ASN A 304 -18.28 16.31 -7.46
C ASN A 304 -16.79 16.63 -7.57
N PRO A 305 -15.94 16.14 -6.65
CA PRO A 305 -14.49 16.26 -6.80
C PRO A 305 -13.99 15.62 -8.10
N ILE A 306 -13.10 16.30 -8.83
CA ILE A 306 -12.42 15.70 -9.98
C ILE A 306 -11.25 14.88 -9.46
N LEU A 307 -11.25 13.58 -9.75
CA LEU A 307 -10.16 12.67 -9.43
C LEU A 307 -9.32 12.42 -10.68
N ASN A 308 -8.01 12.65 -10.58
CA ASN A 308 -7.09 12.32 -11.66
C ASN A 308 -6.67 10.84 -11.62
N VAL A 309 -6.60 10.25 -10.43
CA VAL A 309 -6.43 8.80 -10.25
C VAL A 309 -7.72 8.30 -9.58
N ASP A 310 -8.44 7.41 -10.25
CA ASP A 310 -9.76 6.91 -9.86
C ASP A 310 -9.84 5.38 -9.97
N GLU A 311 -11.00 4.80 -9.65
CA GLU A 311 -11.19 3.35 -9.63
C GLU A 311 -10.90 2.65 -10.97
N ASP A 312 -11.04 3.37 -12.09
CA ASP A 312 -10.79 2.82 -13.43
C ASP A 312 -9.28 2.65 -13.68
N ASN A 313 -8.45 3.57 -13.20
CA ASN A 313 -7.02 3.60 -13.52
C ASN A 313 -6.08 3.27 -12.34
N GLU A 314 -6.57 3.31 -11.09
CA GLU A 314 -5.76 3.21 -9.87
C GLU A 314 -4.93 1.92 -9.82
N GLY A 315 -5.51 0.78 -10.20
CA GLY A 315 -4.82 -0.51 -10.17
C GLY A 315 -3.57 -0.54 -11.06
N TYR A 316 -3.70 -0.08 -12.31
CA TYR A 316 -2.57 0.01 -13.24
C TYR A 316 -1.56 1.08 -12.81
N HIS A 317 -2.05 2.21 -12.30
CA HIS A 317 -1.20 3.27 -11.80
C HIS A 317 -0.36 2.81 -10.61
N ALA A 318 -0.96 2.15 -9.62
CA ALA A 318 -0.27 1.60 -8.45
C ALA A 318 0.81 0.58 -8.83
N LEU A 319 0.53 -0.29 -9.80
CA LEU A 319 1.49 -1.23 -10.35
C LEU A 319 2.68 -0.53 -11.03
N ALA A 320 2.44 0.58 -11.74
CA ALA A 320 3.49 1.37 -12.35
C ALA A 320 4.30 2.16 -11.31
N VAL A 321 3.65 2.79 -10.32
CA VAL A 321 4.29 3.54 -9.21
C VAL A 321 5.25 2.65 -8.42
N ALA A 322 4.95 1.37 -8.27
CA ALA A 322 5.85 0.40 -7.63
C ALA A 322 7.22 0.24 -8.34
N THR A 323 7.36 0.73 -9.58
CA THR A 323 8.63 0.74 -10.33
C THR A 323 9.48 2.00 -10.13
N LEU A 324 8.97 3.03 -9.44
CA LEU A 324 9.70 4.30 -9.26
C LEU A 324 11.07 4.13 -8.60
N ALA A 325 11.21 3.14 -7.70
CA ALA A 325 12.48 2.83 -7.04
C ALA A 325 13.57 2.38 -8.03
N ASP A 326 13.19 1.79 -9.17
CA ASP A 326 14.16 1.23 -10.12
C ASP A 326 14.88 2.32 -10.92
N TYR A 327 14.32 3.54 -11.00
CA TYR A 327 14.93 4.68 -11.69
C TYR A 327 15.97 5.41 -10.83
N GLU A 328 16.03 5.13 -9.53
CA GLU A 328 16.98 5.77 -8.61
C GLU A 328 18.42 5.39 -8.99
N GLY A 329 19.30 6.40 -9.09
CA GLY A 329 20.70 6.28 -9.48
C GLY A 329 20.98 6.54 -10.96
N LEU A 330 19.95 6.57 -11.82
CA LEU A 330 20.09 6.95 -13.23
C LEU A 330 20.50 8.41 -13.35
N ASP A 331 21.44 8.71 -14.24
CA ASP A 331 21.81 10.08 -14.58
C ASP A 331 20.87 10.67 -15.64
N ILE A 332 20.76 12.00 -15.64
CA ILE A 332 19.91 12.76 -16.57
C ILE A 332 20.19 12.38 -18.03
N LYS A 333 21.45 12.22 -18.44
CA LYS A 333 21.77 11.89 -19.84
C LYS A 333 21.26 10.50 -20.22
N THR A 334 21.41 9.52 -19.34
CA THR A 334 20.85 8.18 -19.53
C THR A 334 19.32 8.24 -19.65
N ILE A 335 18.64 9.00 -18.79
CA ILE A 335 17.19 9.15 -18.83
C ILE A 335 16.73 9.77 -20.16
N LEU A 336 17.37 10.84 -20.61
CA LEU A 336 16.98 11.58 -21.81
C LEU A 336 17.26 10.81 -23.11
N ASN A 337 18.32 10.01 -23.15
CA ASN A 337 18.77 9.34 -24.38
C ASN A 337 18.33 7.88 -24.50
N SER A 338 17.63 7.34 -23.50
CA SER A 338 17.17 5.94 -23.50
C SER A 338 15.68 5.81 -23.75
N LYS A 339 15.28 4.70 -24.37
CA LYS A 339 13.91 4.19 -24.31
C LYS A 339 13.76 3.32 -23.08
N LEU A 340 12.56 3.28 -22.50
CA LEU A 340 12.27 2.41 -21.35
C LEU A 340 12.62 0.93 -21.60
N SER A 341 12.45 0.44 -22.83
CA SER A 341 12.81 -0.94 -23.21
C SER A 341 14.30 -1.23 -23.18
N GLN A 342 15.16 -0.21 -23.19
CA GLN A 342 16.62 -0.34 -23.14
C GLN A 342 17.14 -0.35 -21.71
N LEU A 343 16.35 0.10 -20.73
CA LEU A 343 16.74 0.18 -19.33
C LEU A 343 16.41 -1.14 -18.62
N THR A 344 17.31 -2.12 -18.70
CA THR A 344 17.12 -3.46 -18.12
C THR A 344 17.09 -3.47 -16.59
N SER A 345 17.55 -2.39 -15.94
CA SER A 345 17.44 -2.20 -14.49
C SER A 345 16.00 -1.91 -14.04
N ILE A 346 15.13 -1.46 -14.94
CA ILE A 346 13.73 -1.18 -14.63
C ILE A 346 12.91 -2.46 -14.81
N ARG A 347 12.26 -2.91 -13.72
CA ARG A 347 11.51 -4.16 -13.75
C ARG A 347 10.37 -4.10 -14.76
N GLN A 348 10.09 -5.24 -15.38
CA GLN A 348 8.92 -5.37 -16.24
C GLN A 348 7.66 -5.58 -15.39
N VAL A 349 6.59 -4.91 -15.80
CA VAL A 349 5.24 -5.09 -15.26
C VAL A 349 4.29 -5.17 -16.45
N PRO A 350 4.11 -6.35 -17.06
CA PRO A 350 3.35 -6.49 -18.31
C PRO A 350 1.92 -5.97 -18.20
N THR A 351 1.26 -6.19 -17.06
CA THR A 351 -0.10 -5.71 -16.78
C THR A 351 -0.21 -4.19 -16.79
N ALA A 352 0.85 -3.45 -16.45
CA ALA A 352 0.86 -1.98 -16.39
C ALA A 352 1.85 -1.35 -17.38
N ALA A 353 2.10 -1.99 -18.54
CA ALA A 353 3.15 -1.57 -19.47
C ALA A 353 2.99 -0.11 -19.96
N TYR A 354 1.76 0.31 -20.31
CA TYR A 354 1.48 1.69 -20.77
C TYR A 354 1.69 2.72 -19.66
N HIS A 355 1.26 2.40 -18.45
CA HIS A 355 1.37 3.28 -17.28
C HIS A 355 2.83 3.44 -16.87
N ARG A 356 3.62 2.37 -16.95
CA ARG A 356 5.08 2.42 -16.75
C ARG A 356 5.78 3.28 -17.79
N ALA A 357 5.37 3.20 -19.06
CA ALA A 357 5.87 4.08 -20.12
C ALA A 357 5.52 5.54 -19.85
N GLY A 358 4.30 5.82 -19.37
CA GLY A 358 3.89 7.16 -18.95
C GLY A 358 4.69 7.71 -17.78
N ILE A 359 5.00 6.89 -16.77
CA ILE A 359 5.90 7.26 -15.67
C ILE A 359 7.27 7.63 -16.21
N PHE A 360 7.84 6.81 -17.10
CA PHE A 360 9.13 7.12 -17.68
C PHE A 360 9.10 8.44 -18.48
N GLN A 361 8.03 8.71 -19.21
CA GLN A 361 7.88 9.98 -19.93
C GLN A 361 7.77 11.18 -18.97
N ALA A 362 7.08 11.05 -17.84
CA ALA A 362 7.06 12.07 -16.79
C ALA A 362 8.46 12.29 -16.20
N ILE A 363 9.24 11.21 -15.96
CA ILE A 363 10.63 11.30 -15.52
C ILE A 363 11.51 11.99 -16.56
N GLN A 364 11.32 11.72 -17.86
CA GLN A 364 12.04 12.40 -18.94
C GLN A 364 11.71 13.89 -18.98
N ASN A 365 10.44 14.26 -18.80
CA ASN A 365 10.02 15.67 -18.73
C ASN A 365 10.72 16.39 -17.57
N ALA A 366 10.79 15.76 -16.38
CA ALA A 366 11.52 16.30 -15.25
C ALA A 366 13.03 16.40 -15.52
N ALA A 367 13.64 15.36 -16.10
CA ALA A 367 15.07 15.34 -16.40
C ALA A 367 15.48 16.43 -17.39
N ALA A 368 14.64 16.75 -18.37
CA ALA A 368 14.87 17.82 -19.34
C ALA A 368 14.90 19.21 -18.68
N GLU A 369 14.07 19.43 -17.65
CA GLU A 369 14.13 20.65 -16.83
C GLU A 369 15.37 20.66 -15.94
N ALA A 370 15.69 19.54 -15.29
CA ALA A 370 16.86 19.43 -14.41
C ALA A 370 18.19 19.66 -15.16
N GLU A 371 18.30 19.24 -16.42
CA GLU A 371 19.48 19.48 -17.28
C GLU A 371 19.76 20.98 -17.45
N GLN A 372 18.73 21.83 -17.43
CA GLN A 372 18.85 23.28 -17.57
C GLN A 372 19.19 23.97 -16.25
N LEU A 373 18.74 23.42 -15.12
CA LEU A 373 18.90 24.01 -13.80
C LEU A 373 20.23 23.64 -13.12
N LEU A 374 20.78 22.46 -13.43
CA LEU A 374 22.01 22.01 -12.81
C LEU A 374 23.24 22.74 -13.38
N PRO A 375 24.25 23.06 -12.55
CA PRO A 375 25.45 23.72 -13.01
C PRO A 375 26.15 22.89 -14.09
N LYS A 376 26.39 23.48 -15.26
CA LYS A 376 27.20 22.82 -16.30
C LYS A 376 28.62 22.64 -15.76
N ALA A 377 29.14 21.42 -15.83
CA ALA A 377 30.54 21.15 -15.51
C ALA A 377 31.43 21.97 -16.48
N GLY A 378 32.10 23.01 -15.97
CA GLY A 378 33.17 23.70 -16.69
C GLY A 378 32.99 25.19 -17.05
N THR A 379 32.09 25.95 -16.43
CA THR A 379 32.16 27.43 -16.54
C THR A 379 32.53 28.08 -15.20
N HIS A 380 33.82 27.99 -14.86
CA HIS A 380 34.45 29.11 -14.15
C HIS A 380 34.60 30.25 -15.16
N SER A 381 33.69 31.21 -15.12
CA SER A 381 34.03 32.57 -15.51
C SER A 381 33.80 33.45 -14.29
N GLU A 382 34.91 33.85 -13.68
CA GLU A 382 34.95 35.08 -12.90
C GLU A 382 34.25 36.20 -13.68
N LYS A 383 33.29 36.88 -13.06
CA LYS A 383 33.23 38.32 -13.19
C LYS A 383 32.56 38.95 -11.99
N SER A 384 33.34 39.87 -11.43
CA SER A 384 33.15 40.77 -10.32
C SER A 384 31.85 41.57 -10.35
N SER A 385 31.46 41.97 -9.15
CA SER A 385 30.49 42.99 -8.78
C SER A 385 30.46 44.25 -9.66
N SER A 386 29.25 44.70 -9.99
CA SER A 386 28.90 46.12 -9.91
C SER A 386 27.40 46.27 -9.70
N SER A 387 27.04 46.99 -8.65
CA SER A 387 25.73 47.50 -8.30
C SER A 387 25.18 48.42 -9.39
N GLU A 388 23.88 48.30 -9.71
CA GLU A 388 23.05 49.47 -10.01
C GLU A 388 21.54 49.14 -9.97
N SER A 389 20.78 50.14 -9.56
CA SER A 389 19.38 50.13 -9.15
C SER A 389 18.38 50.39 -10.29
N ALA A 390 17.18 49.83 -10.12
CA ALA A 390 15.86 50.37 -10.47
C ALA A 390 15.52 50.73 -11.93
N ASN A 391 14.51 50.01 -12.43
CA ASN A 391 13.19 50.50 -12.90
C ASN A 391 12.78 50.24 -14.38
N SER A 392 11.63 49.56 -14.48
CA SER A 392 10.53 49.76 -15.43
C SER A 392 10.44 48.99 -16.77
N LYS A 393 9.18 48.56 -17.02
CA LYS A 393 8.47 48.29 -18.27
C LYS A 393 8.67 46.96 -19.01
N ASP A 394 7.71 46.08 -18.77
CA ASP A 394 6.69 45.65 -19.74
C ASP A 394 7.14 45.54 -21.21
N ARG A 395 7.26 44.30 -21.70
CA ARG A 395 7.02 43.92 -23.10
C ARG A 395 6.70 42.42 -23.15
N GLY A 396 5.44 42.12 -23.47
CA GLY A 396 5.01 40.77 -23.79
C GLY A 396 5.59 40.24 -25.10
N LEU A 397 5.71 38.92 -25.18
CA LEU A 397 5.72 38.20 -26.45
C LEU A 397 5.06 36.83 -26.26
N GLN A 398 3.92 36.72 -26.92
CA GLN A 398 3.14 35.51 -27.13
C GLN A 398 3.94 34.51 -27.98
N SER A 399 3.82 33.22 -27.68
CA SER A 399 3.79 32.20 -28.73
C SER A 399 2.84 31.06 -28.33
N ASN A 400 1.81 30.90 -29.16
CA ASN A 400 0.76 29.88 -29.09
C ASN A 400 1.26 28.59 -29.76
N PRO A 401 0.66 27.43 -29.45
CA PRO A 401 0.09 26.66 -30.54
C PRO A 401 -1.37 26.23 -30.32
N LYS A 402 -2.12 26.49 -31.40
CA LYS A 402 -3.48 26.12 -31.80
C LYS A 402 -4.17 24.96 -31.06
N THR A 403 -5.37 25.29 -30.59
CA THR A 403 -6.43 24.41 -30.09
C THR A 403 -7.17 23.70 -31.25
N ASN A 404 -7.49 22.42 -31.05
CA ASN A 404 -8.50 21.72 -31.84
C ASN A 404 -9.68 21.39 -30.92
N ARG A 405 -10.89 21.78 -31.31
CA ARG A 405 -12.11 21.74 -30.49
C ARG A 405 -12.69 20.33 -30.42
N GLY A 406 -12.97 19.86 -29.20
CA GLY A 406 -13.82 18.70 -28.92
C GLY A 406 -14.23 18.66 -27.44
N ARG A 407 -15.52 18.90 -27.18
CA ARG A 407 -16.31 18.78 -25.92
C ARG A 407 -15.70 19.32 -24.60
N HIS A 408 -16.36 20.35 -24.06
CA HIS A 408 -16.12 20.90 -22.71
C HIS A 408 -16.54 19.93 -21.59
N SER A 409 -15.61 19.63 -20.67
CA SER A 409 -15.78 19.19 -19.27
C SER A 409 -14.37 19.02 -18.66
N ALA A 410 -13.72 20.06 -18.14
CA ALA A 410 -13.56 20.45 -16.72
C ALA A 410 -12.06 20.32 -16.32
N ILE A 411 -11.48 21.30 -15.64
CA ILE A 411 -10.04 21.62 -15.71
C ILE A 411 -9.15 20.66 -14.87
N LEU A 412 -7.98 20.30 -15.42
CA LEU A 412 -6.79 19.67 -14.81
C LEU A 412 -5.59 20.25 -15.61
N PRO A 413 -4.34 20.43 -15.12
CA PRO A 413 -3.73 20.14 -13.82
C PRO A 413 -3.23 21.42 -13.07
N ARG A 414 -2.69 21.31 -11.83
CA ARG A 414 -1.62 22.21 -11.35
C ARG A 414 -0.59 21.45 -10.51
N THR A 415 0.68 21.57 -10.91
CA THR A 415 1.84 21.27 -10.07
C THR A 415 2.57 22.62 -9.83
N GLY A 416 2.73 23.02 -8.55
CA GLY A 416 2.70 24.44 -8.19
C GLY A 416 4.00 25.27 -8.25
N SER A 417 3.92 26.45 -8.91
CA SER A 417 4.25 27.75 -8.30
C SER A 417 3.20 28.82 -8.65
N LYS A 418 2.46 29.26 -7.63
CA LYS A 418 1.75 30.53 -7.38
C LYS A 418 0.51 30.26 -6.52
N GLY A 419 0.52 30.85 -5.33
CA GLY A 419 -0.37 30.52 -4.23
C GLY A 419 -1.83 30.83 -4.50
N SER A 420 -2.70 30.02 -3.89
CA SER A 420 -3.89 30.52 -3.22
C SER A 420 -4.30 29.53 -2.14
N PHE A 421 -4.85 30.11 -1.08
CA PHE A 421 -5.18 29.57 0.22
C PHE A 421 -6.54 28.84 0.19
N VAL A 422 -6.73 27.92 1.16
CA VAL A 422 -7.98 27.49 1.85
C VAL A 422 -8.70 26.16 1.47
N TYR A 423 -8.83 25.32 2.53
CA TYR A 423 -9.63 24.11 2.83
C TYR A 423 -9.35 22.83 2.02
N GLY A 424 -9.23 21.62 2.59
CA GLY A 424 -9.53 21.14 3.95
C GLY A 424 -10.59 20.04 3.93
N ILE A 425 -10.16 18.78 4.07
CA ILE A 425 -10.89 17.57 4.51
C ILE A 425 -12.02 17.05 3.59
N LEU A 426 -11.77 15.89 2.96
CA LEU A 426 -12.61 14.66 2.90
C LEU A 426 -12.30 13.88 1.61
N GLY A 427 -11.83 12.64 1.77
CA GLY A 427 -11.68 11.74 0.61
C GLY A 427 -10.86 10.49 0.86
N TYR A 428 -11.02 9.80 2.00
CA TYR A 428 -10.54 8.42 2.15
C TYR A 428 -11.49 7.65 3.08
N THR A 429 -12.73 7.44 2.61
CA THR A 429 -13.68 6.49 3.19
C THR A 429 -13.83 5.29 2.26
N SER A 430 -12.76 4.51 2.18
CA SER A 430 -12.69 3.21 1.51
C SER A 430 -11.26 2.73 1.82
N VAL A 431 -10.96 2.22 3.01
CA VAL A 431 -11.10 0.81 3.40
C VAL A 431 -11.04 0.66 4.94
N ALA A 432 -11.02 1.77 5.70
CA ALA A 432 -10.86 1.77 7.16
C ALA A 432 -12.16 1.56 7.98
N LEU A 433 -13.29 1.21 7.34
CA LEU A 433 -14.57 1.03 8.05
C LEU A 433 -14.84 -0.41 8.54
N LEU A 434 -14.01 -1.39 8.16
CA LEU A 434 -14.23 -2.79 8.55
C LEU A 434 -13.68 -3.18 9.93
N SER A 435 -12.81 -2.36 10.54
CA SER A 435 -12.26 -2.64 11.87
C SER A 435 -12.87 -1.82 13.01
N LEU A 436 -13.74 -0.84 12.71
CA LEU A 436 -14.42 -0.02 13.74
C LEU A 436 -15.90 -0.42 13.97
N ILE A 437 -16.52 -1.17 13.05
CA ILE A 437 -17.93 -1.61 13.17
C ILE A 437 -18.08 -2.81 14.12
N THR A 438 -17.04 -3.60 14.33
CA THR A 438 -17.04 -4.75 15.26
C THR A 438 -17.02 -4.36 16.74
N ALA A 439 -16.57 -3.15 17.08
CA ALA A 439 -16.54 -2.68 18.47
C ALA A 439 -17.85 -2.01 18.94
N ILE A 440 -18.72 -1.55 18.02
CA ILE A 440 -19.93 -0.79 18.37
C ILE A 440 -21.18 -1.70 18.45
N LYS A 441 -21.18 -2.88 17.81
CA LYS A 441 -22.30 -3.83 17.90
C LYS A 441 -22.40 -4.60 19.23
N LYS A 442 -21.38 -4.60 20.08
CA LYS A 442 -21.42 -5.26 21.41
C LYS A 442 -22.22 -4.51 22.49
N LYS A 443 -22.97 -3.45 22.16
CA LYS A 443 -23.76 -2.68 23.15
C LYS A 443 -25.25 -2.50 22.87
N LYS A 444 -25.79 -3.08 21.80
CA LYS A 444 -27.23 -3.21 21.57
C LYS A 444 -27.48 -4.45 20.72
N TYR A 445 -27.67 -5.58 21.38
CA TYR A 445 -28.80 -6.51 21.29
C TYR A 445 -28.49 -7.69 22.20
#